data_AF-A0A538P7U6-F1
#
_entry.id   AF-A0A538P7U6-F1
#
_cell.length_a   1.000
_cell.length_b   1.000
_cell.length_c   1.000
_cell.angle_alpha   90.00
_cell.angle_beta   90.00
_cell.angle_gamma   90.00
#
_symmetry.space_group_name_H-M   'P 1'
#
loop_
_entity.id
_entity.type
_entity.pdbx_description
1 polymer ?
#
loop_
_entity_poly.entity_id
_entity_poly.type
_entity_poly.pdbx_seq_one_letter_code
_entity_poly.pdbx_strand_id
1 'polypeptide(L)'
;MKRYLAPLVCGVLLLAIVAPKKANAQSANGQAQTHVAAAKAAAYEPGQDFTNIFELCAEPKPGRAAPAEAVAPAGPRKVPPRSQWYTEPGKVFDNVYYVGTALGDNATAWAITTSEGIILIDATWDYSVEELIVNGFKKLGLDPAQIKYVVVAVAKPQIFGGARLLQDRYKAHVLLSEADWNVIEKGNFSPDIKPKKDMIVTDGQKLTLGDVTVTLYVTPGNTPGTLSAIISPIKDGNQRHVAAFYGGRAPFVSGDGVQYFPNEVAAMRTWGEQAKRFKENAEKAGADVFLASHVGIDKTLDKVNAVKFRKPGGAHPFVSKTAVSRAQTVIYECMQAQLAWRSGNSSNN
;
A
#
# COMPACT_ATOMS: atom_id res chain seq x y z
N MET A 1 75.82 -51.34 -22.32
CA MET A 1 74.90 -51.56 -21.18
C MET A 1 74.77 -50.28 -20.37
N LYS A 2 73.65 -49.56 -20.52
CA LYS A 2 72.92 -48.78 -19.49
C LYS A 2 71.85 -47.96 -20.21
N ARG A 3 70.61 -48.42 -20.04
CA ARG A 3 69.34 -47.74 -20.38
C ARG A 3 69.21 -46.46 -19.54
N TYR A 4 68.47 -45.44 -20.02
CA TYR A 4 67.49 -44.62 -19.27
C TYR A 4 66.93 -43.56 -20.25
N LEU A 5 65.68 -43.73 -20.71
CA LEU A 5 64.45 -43.06 -20.25
C LEU A 5 64.16 -41.74 -21.00
N ALA A 6 63.25 -41.83 -21.96
CA ALA A 6 62.55 -40.69 -22.54
C ALA A 6 61.50 -40.16 -21.55
N PRO A 7 61.34 -38.83 -21.37
CA PRO A 7 60.15 -38.29 -20.76
C PRO A 7 59.13 -37.93 -21.86
N LEU A 8 58.01 -38.64 -21.86
CA LEU A 8 56.76 -38.21 -22.50
C LEU A 8 56.30 -36.93 -21.79
N VAL A 9 56.30 -35.80 -22.50
CA VAL A 9 55.66 -34.57 -22.03
C VAL A 9 54.15 -34.74 -22.21
N CYS A 10 53.47 -35.07 -21.12
CA CYS A 10 52.01 -35.07 -21.06
C CYS A 10 51.54 -33.62 -20.84
N GLY A 11 51.15 -32.94 -21.91
CA GLY A 11 50.54 -31.62 -21.83
C GLY A 11 49.12 -31.72 -21.30
N VAL A 12 48.93 -31.51 -19.99
CA VAL A 12 47.60 -31.31 -19.41
C VAL A 12 47.14 -29.89 -19.77
N LEU A 13 46.22 -29.80 -20.73
CA LEU A 13 45.45 -28.58 -20.97
C LEU A 13 44.56 -28.31 -19.75
N LEU A 14 45.01 -27.42 -18.87
CA LEU A 14 44.15 -26.73 -17.91
C LEU A 14 43.27 -25.74 -18.68
N LEU A 15 42.14 -26.22 -19.20
CA LEU A 15 41.03 -25.35 -19.58
C LEU A 15 40.48 -24.72 -18.30
N ALA A 16 40.94 -23.51 -17.99
CA ALA A 16 40.36 -22.69 -16.95
C ALA A 16 38.89 -22.40 -17.31
N ILE A 17 37.95 -23.09 -16.67
CA ILE A 17 36.51 -22.83 -16.77
C ILE A 17 36.24 -21.51 -16.03
N VAL A 18 36.47 -20.38 -16.71
CA VAL A 18 36.01 -19.06 -16.28
C VAL A 18 34.68 -18.76 -16.99
N ALA A 19 33.64 -19.55 -16.72
CA ALA A 19 32.34 -19.41 -17.39
C ALA A 19 31.06 -19.43 -16.53
N PRO A 20 31.02 -19.50 -15.18
CA PRO A 20 29.74 -19.48 -14.48
C PRO A 20 29.19 -18.07 -14.18
N LYS A 21 30.04 -17.03 -14.11
CA LYS A 21 29.62 -15.71 -13.58
C LYS A 21 28.77 -14.87 -14.54
N LYS A 22 29.17 -14.76 -15.81
CA LYS A 22 28.41 -13.99 -16.82
C LYS A 22 27.06 -14.64 -17.16
N ALA A 23 27.01 -15.97 -17.16
CA ALA A 23 25.78 -16.71 -17.43
C ALA A 23 24.71 -16.47 -16.35
N ASN A 24 25.12 -16.36 -15.08
CA ASN A 24 24.20 -16.15 -13.95
C ASN A 24 23.64 -14.72 -13.88
N ALA A 25 24.45 -13.71 -14.23
CA ALA A 25 23.96 -12.33 -14.33
C ALA A 25 23.00 -12.16 -15.53
N GLN A 26 23.29 -12.83 -16.65
CA GLN A 26 22.43 -12.80 -17.84
C GLN A 26 21.07 -13.49 -17.59
N SER A 27 21.05 -14.61 -16.85
CA SER A 27 19.81 -15.30 -16.50
C SER A 27 18.95 -14.50 -15.51
N ALA A 28 19.57 -13.88 -14.49
CA ALA A 28 18.89 -13.02 -13.53
C ALA A 28 18.25 -11.79 -14.20
N ASN A 29 18.95 -11.14 -15.14
CA ASN A 29 18.36 -10.04 -15.90
C ASN A 29 17.22 -10.51 -16.81
N GLY A 30 17.34 -11.68 -17.44
CA GLY A 30 16.26 -12.28 -18.22
C GLY A 30 14.99 -12.51 -17.40
N GLN A 31 15.13 -13.05 -16.18
CA GLN A 31 14.01 -13.25 -15.25
C GLN A 31 13.38 -11.91 -14.84
N ALA A 32 14.19 -10.91 -14.49
CA ALA A 32 13.69 -9.60 -14.12
C ALA A 32 12.87 -8.96 -15.26
N GLN A 33 13.34 -9.07 -16.50
CA GLN A 33 12.62 -8.55 -17.66
C GLN A 33 11.30 -9.29 -17.94
N THR A 34 11.20 -10.58 -17.65
CA THR A 34 9.91 -11.32 -17.71
C THR A 34 8.89 -10.72 -16.74
N HIS A 35 9.31 -10.45 -15.50
CA HIS A 35 8.45 -9.83 -14.49
C HIS A 35 8.06 -8.40 -14.88
N VAL A 36 9.00 -7.59 -15.38
CA VAL A 36 8.69 -6.24 -15.90
C VAL A 36 7.66 -6.29 -17.03
N ALA A 37 7.76 -7.24 -17.95
CA ALA A 37 6.79 -7.41 -19.03
C ALA A 37 5.38 -7.78 -18.51
N ALA A 38 5.30 -8.68 -17.52
CA ALA A 38 4.04 -9.04 -16.87
C ALA A 38 3.41 -7.86 -16.13
N ALA A 39 4.22 -7.10 -15.37
CA ALA A 39 3.76 -5.88 -14.70
C ALA A 39 3.24 -4.84 -15.71
N LYS A 40 3.96 -4.64 -16.82
CA LYS A 40 3.56 -3.71 -17.88
C LYS A 40 2.22 -4.09 -18.51
N ALA A 41 2.00 -5.38 -18.77
CA ALA A 41 0.74 -5.89 -19.29
C ALA A 41 -0.43 -5.67 -18.31
N ALA A 42 -0.17 -5.74 -17.00
CA ALA A 42 -1.17 -5.49 -15.98
C ALA A 42 -1.39 -3.98 -15.68
N ALA A 43 -0.46 -3.09 -16.06
CA ALA A 43 -0.45 -1.71 -15.58
C ALA A 43 -1.57 -0.81 -16.13
N TYR A 44 -2.13 -1.10 -17.31
CA TYR A 44 -3.11 -0.19 -17.93
C TYR A 44 -4.27 -0.90 -18.65
N GLU A 45 -5.50 -0.47 -18.37
CA GLU A 45 -6.69 -0.66 -19.21
C GLU A 45 -7.46 0.67 -19.24
N PRO A 46 -8.28 0.93 -20.27
CA PRO A 46 -9.12 2.13 -20.31
C PRO A 46 -9.94 2.31 -19.02
N GLY A 47 -9.77 3.45 -18.36
CA GLY A 47 -10.43 3.78 -17.10
C GLY A 47 -9.78 3.19 -15.83
N GLN A 48 -8.75 2.36 -15.94
CA GLN A 48 -8.00 1.78 -14.82
C GLN A 48 -6.49 1.85 -15.08
N ASP A 49 -5.85 2.89 -14.53
CA ASP A 49 -4.44 3.22 -14.74
C ASP A 49 -3.60 3.00 -13.46
N PHE A 50 -2.70 2.04 -13.51
CA PHE A 50 -1.74 1.69 -12.47
C PHE A 50 -0.29 1.97 -12.89
N THR A 51 -0.06 2.81 -13.91
CA THR A 51 1.29 3.14 -14.39
C THR A 51 2.15 3.80 -13.33
N ASN A 52 1.56 4.56 -12.40
CA ASN A 52 2.27 5.09 -11.23
C ASN A 52 2.87 3.98 -10.35
N ILE A 53 2.21 2.83 -10.22
CA ILE A 53 2.73 1.67 -9.49
C ILE A 53 3.84 1.00 -10.31
N PHE A 54 3.69 0.95 -11.62
CA PHE A 54 4.66 0.34 -12.52
C PHE A 54 6.05 1.01 -12.45
N GLU A 55 6.16 2.26 -11.98
CA GLU A 55 7.46 2.90 -11.70
C GLU A 55 8.34 2.10 -10.72
N LEU A 56 7.73 1.26 -9.87
CA LEU A 56 8.45 0.34 -8.97
C LEU A 56 9.24 -0.74 -9.72
N CYS A 57 8.94 -0.99 -10.98
CA CYS A 57 9.67 -1.90 -11.86
C CYS A 57 10.95 -1.25 -12.45
N ALA A 58 11.30 -0.02 -12.08
CA ALA A 58 12.52 0.61 -12.58
C ALA A 58 13.77 -0.17 -12.14
N GLU A 59 14.65 -0.49 -13.09
CA GLU A 59 15.91 -1.20 -12.82
C GLU A 59 16.75 -0.45 -11.77
N PRO A 60 17.24 -1.15 -10.73
CA PRO A 60 18.01 -0.51 -9.66
C PRO A 60 19.33 0.02 -10.19
N LYS A 61 19.58 1.32 -9.97
CA LYS A 61 20.89 1.93 -10.26
C LYS A 61 21.92 1.51 -9.21
N PRO A 62 23.18 1.21 -9.60
CA PRO A 62 24.25 0.90 -8.66
C PRO A 62 24.44 2.01 -7.61
N GLY A 63 24.69 1.64 -6.36
CA GLY A 63 25.03 2.59 -5.28
C GLY A 63 23.84 3.34 -4.65
N ARG A 64 22.60 3.00 -5.00
CA ARG A 64 21.43 3.59 -4.33
C ARG A 64 21.26 2.99 -2.92
N ALA A 65 21.14 3.84 -1.91
CA ALA A 65 20.81 3.41 -0.55
C ALA A 65 19.43 2.72 -0.51
N ALA A 66 19.25 1.79 0.44
CA ALA A 66 17.97 1.13 0.66
C ALA A 66 16.86 2.18 0.89
N PRO A 67 15.62 1.92 0.43
CA PRO A 67 14.49 2.81 0.66
C PRO A 67 14.17 2.88 2.16
N ALA A 68 14.75 3.88 2.80
CA ALA A 68 14.28 4.42 4.07
C ALA A 68 13.28 5.52 3.77
N GLU A 69 12.22 5.63 4.57
CA GLU A 69 11.41 6.84 4.51
C GLU A 69 12.26 8.02 5.02
N ALA A 70 12.15 9.17 4.36
CA ALA A 70 12.86 10.37 4.77
C ALA A 70 12.48 10.72 6.22
N VAL A 71 13.48 10.73 7.11
CA VAL A 71 13.29 11.19 8.49
C VAL A 71 13.09 12.70 8.44
N ALA A 72 11.90 13.18 8.79
CA ALA A 72 11.69 14.60 8.98
C ALA A 72 12.60 15.09 10.13
N PRO A 73 13.32 16.22 9.98
CA PRO A 73 14.20 16.72 11.03
C PRO A 73 13.42 16.96 12.33
N ALA A 74 14.08 16.71 13.46
CA ALA A 74 13.53 17.00 14.77
C ALA A 74 13.26 18.51 14.89
N GLY A 75 11.98 18.87 14.95
CA GLY A 75 11.51 20.25 15.03
C GLY A 75 9.99 20.32 14.84
N PRO A 76 9.35 21.47 15.12
CA PRO A 76 7.93 21.63 14.87
C PRO A 76 7.67 21.39 13.38
N ARG A 77 6.78 20.43 13.08
CA ARG A 77 6.40 20.12 11.71
C ARG A 77 5.79 21.38 11.09
N LYS A 78 6.40 21.89 10.02
CA LYS A 78 5.81 23.00 9.26
C LYS A 78 4.59 22.48 8.52
N VAL A 79 3.41 22.98 8.90
CA VAL A 79 2.15 22.66 8.20
C VAL A 79 2.24 23.20 6.76
N PRO A 80 2.06 22.35 5.74
CA PRO A 80 2.07 22.80 4.35
C PRO A 80 0.87 23.74 4.06
N PRO A 81 0.99 24.62 3.05
CA PRO A 81 -0.12 25.43 2.59
C PRO A 81 -1.35 24.58 2.29
N ARG A 82 -2.53 25.07 2.68
CA ARG A 82 -3.82 24.37 2.48
C ARG A 82 -4.02 23.83 1.07
N SER A 83 -3.59 24.56 0.05
CA SER A 83 -3.68 24.15 -1.37
C SER A 83 -2.94 22.84 -1.71
N GLN A 84 -2.02 22.37 -0.87
CA GLN A 84 -1.24 21.14 -1.12
C GLN A 84 -1.94 19.88 -0.62
N TRP A 85 -2.83 20.01 0.37
CA TRP A 85 -3.47 18.88 1.04
C TRP A 85 -4.99 18.92 1.00
N TYR A 86 -5.59 20.08 0.77
CA TYR A 86 -7.03 20.22 0.71
C TYR A 86 -7.61 19.74 -0.62
N THR A 87 -8.67 18.95 -0.54
CA THR A 87 -9.57 18.62 -1.64
C THR A 87 -11.00 18.64 -1.14
N GLU A 88 -11.96 18.92 -2.02
CA GLU A 88 -13.37 18.82 -1.63
C GLU A 88 -13.73 17.34 -1.33
N PRO A 89 -14.45 17.07 -0.24
CA PRO A 89 -14.96 15.74 0.04
C PRO A 89 -16.01 15.36 -1.01
N GLY A 90 -16.23 14.06 -1.21
CA GLY A 90 -17.14 13.58 -2.25
C GLY A 90 -17.86 12.29 -1.89
N LYS A 91 -19.15 12.22 -2.20
CA LYS A 91 -19.89 10.95 -2.21
C LYS A 91 -19.46 10.13 -3.42
N VAL A 92 -18.97 8.92 -3.19
CA VAL A 92 -18.44 8.03 -4.24
C VAL A 92 -19.44 6.93 -4.54
N PHE A 93 -19.94 6.26 -3.51
CA PHE A 93 -21.05 5.31 -3.59
C PHE A 93 -22.17 5.77 -2.64
N ASP A 94 -23.30 5.07 -2.60
CA ASP A 94 -24.40 5.45 -1.72
C ASP A 94 -24.02 5.47 -0.25
N ASN A 95 -23.08 4.60 0.14
CA ASN A 95 -22.58 4.47 1.50
C ASN A 95 -21.06 4.66 1.63
N VAL A 96 -20.37 5.20 0.62
CA VAL A 96 -18.91 5.42 0.66
C VAL A 96 -18.59 6.84 0.23
N TYR A 97 -17.77 7.51 1.03
CA TYR A 97 -17.40 8.91 0.84
C TYR A 97 -15.88 9.06 0.92
N TYR A 98 -15.35 9.89 0.03
CA TYR A 98 -13.96 10.31 0.07
C TYR A 98 -13.81 11.56 0.94
N VAL A 99 -12.91 11.49 1.93
CA VAL A 99 -12.59 12.55 2.90
C VAL A 99 -11.06 12.65 3.12
N GLY A 100 -10.27 12.20 2.14
CA GLY A 100 -8.80 12.19 2.18
C GLY A 100 -8.16 13.47 1.66
N THR A 101 -6.82 13.46 1.53
CA THR A 101 -6.03 14.63 1.10
C THR A 101 -5.98 14.79 -0.42
N ALA A 102 -5.44 15.91 -0.88
CA ALA A 102 -5.02 16.14 -2.26
C ALA A 102 -3.65 15.49 -2.59
N LEU A 103 -3.17 15.74 -3.82
CA LEU A 103 -1.95 15.14 -4.41
C LEU A 103 -0.64 15.43 -3.65
N GLY A 104 -0.56 16.47 -2.80
CA GLY A 104 0.67 16.78 -2.06
C GLY A 104 0.99 15.75 -0.97
N ASP A 105 -0.02 15.37 -0.19
CA ASP A 105 0.12 14.45 0.95
C ASP A 105 -0.27 13.00 0.61
N ASN A 106 -0.97 12.82 -0.53
CA ASN A 106 -1.32 11.56 -1.17
C ASN A 106 -2.11 10.52 -0.35
N ALA A 107 -2.45 10.75 0.91
CA ALA A 107 -3.20 9.82 1.74
C ALA A 107 -4.70 9.86 1.45
N THR A 108 -5.33 8.71 1.28
CA THR A 108 -6.79 8.63 1.22
C THR A 108 -7.38 8.52 2.61
N ALA A 109 -8.64 8.94 2.76
CA ALA A 109 -9.49 8.54 3.87
C ALA A 109 -10.90 8.27 3.34
N TRP A 110 -11.50 7.19 3.81
CA TRP A 110 -12.78 6.67 3.29
C TRP A 110 -13.78 6.52 4.43
N ALA A 111 -14.90 7.24 4.36
CA ALA A 111 -16.00 7.07 5.31
C ALA A 111 -17.04 6.11 4.73
N ILE A 112 -17.39 5.10 5.51
CA ILE A 112 -18.36 4.06 5.15
C ILE A 112 -19.54 4.14 6.10
N THR A 113 -20.68 4.61 5.59
CA THR A 113 -21.91 4.71 6.39
C THR A 113 -22.59 3.35 6.47
N THR A 114 -23.13 3.03 7.63
CA THR A 114 -23.85 1.79 7.93
C THR A 114 -25.18 2.14 8.60
N SER A 115 -26.04 1.14 8.85
CA SER A 115 -27.25 1.33 9.65
C SER A 115 -27.00 1.69 11.12
N GLU A 116 -25.78 1.52 11.65
CA GLU A 116 -25.46 1.70 13.08
C GLU A 116 -24.35 2.74 13.34
N GLY A 117 -23.94 3.47 12.32
CA GLY A 117 -22.91 4.50 12.41
C GLY A 117 -21.93 4.44 11.25
N ILE A 118 -20.74 5.00 11.45
CA ILE A 118 -19.72 5.18 10.40
C ILE A 118 -18.45 4.45 10.78
N ILE A 119 -17.91 3.68 9.83
CA ILE A 119 -16.53 3.18 9.86
C ILE A 119 -15.70 4.12 8.99
N LEU A 120 -14.65 4.69 9.57
CA LEU A 120 -13.66 5.50 8.87
C LEU A 120 -12.41 4.65 8.62
N ILE A 121 -11.93 4.60 7.37
CA ILE A 121 -10.62 4.04 7.03
C ILE A 121 -9.66 5.22 6.82
N ASP A 122 -8.62 5.23 7.63
CA ASP A 122 -7.59 6.27 7.75
C ASP A 122 -8.11 7.63 8.24
N ALA A 123 -7.24 8.39 8.91
CA ALA A 123 -7.59 9.62 9.63
C ALA A 123 -6.80 10.86 9.18
N THR A 124 -6.08 10.79 8.05
CA THR A 124 -5.28 11.89 7.49
C THR A 124 -4.25 12.45 8.50
N TRP A 125 -3.78 13.67 8.26
CA TRP A 125 -2.89 14.40 9.17
C TRP A 125 -3.62 15.02 10.35
N ASP A 126 -2.90 15.23 11.44
CA ASP A 126 -3.37 15.97 12.62
C ASP A 126 -3.82 17.40 12.29
N TYR A 127 -3.14 18.07 11.36
CA TYR A 127 -3.51 19.43 10.93
C TYR A 127 -4.67 19.47 9.94
N SER A 128 -5.02 18.36 9.28
CA SER A 128 -6.04 18.35 8.23
C SER A 128 -7.34 17.63 8.62
N VAL A 129 -7.32 16.77 9.65
CA VAL A 129 -8.49 15.99 10.10
C VAL A 129 -9.70 16.85 10.43
N GLU A 130 -9.51 18.03 11.02
CA GLU A 130 -10.62 18.95 11.35
C GLU A 130 -11.33 19.40 10.07
N GLU A 131 -10.57 19.73 9.03
CA GLU A 131 -11.13 20.28 7.81
C GLU A 131 -11.63 19.19 6.85
N LEU A 132 -10.82 18.17 6.61
CA LEU A 132 -11.11 17.11 5.64
C LEU A 132 -12.16 16.12 6.16
N ILE A 133 -12.09 15.74 7.44
CA ILE A 133 -12.98 14.73 8.02
C ILE A 133 -14.10 15.41 8.78
N VAL A 134 -13.83 16.20 9.82
CA VAL A 134 -14.90 16.75 10.67
C VAL A 134 -15.81 17.71 9.90
N ASN A 135 -15.23 18.71 9.22
CA ASN A 135 -16.01 19.65 8.41
C ASN A 135 -16.44 19.02 7.08
N GLY A 136 -15.64 18.11 6.51
CA GLY A 136 -16.01 17.38 5.30
C GLY A 136 -17.25 16.50 5.49
N PHE A 137 -17.40 15.83 6.64
CA PHE A 137 -18.61 15.09 6.99
C PHE A 137 -19.82 16.02 7.01
N LYS A 138 -19.73 17.16 7.69
CA LYS A 138 -20.82 18.15 7.75
C LYS A 138 -21.23 18.62 6.36
N LYS A 139 -20.26 18.89 5.47
CA LYS A 139 -20.52 19.25 4.06
C LYS A 139 -21.25 18.15 3.29
N LEU A 140 -20.98 16.89 3.61
CA LEU A 140 -21.61 15.72 3.00
C LEU A 140 -22.95 15.34 3.67
N GLY A 141 -23.41 16.10 4.67
CA GLY A 141 -24.61 15.78 5.46
C GLY A 141 -24.42 14.61 6.43
N LEU A 142 -23.17 14.26 6.75
CA LEU A 142 -22.81 13.26 7.74
C LEU A 142 -22.51 13.93 9.09
N ASP A 143 -22.72 13.18 10.17
CA ASP A 143 -22.41 13.60 11.53
C ASP A 143 -21.12 12.91 12.02
N PRO A 144 -20.03 13.65 12.30
CA PRO A 144 -18.80 13.09 12.88
C PRO A 144 -19.00 12.31 14.18
N ALA A 145 -20.04 12.62 14.97
CA ALA A 145 -20.34 11.87 16.20
C ALA A 145 -20.87 10.44 15.92
N GLN A 146 -21.20 10.14 14.66
CA GLN A 146 -21.56 8.78 14.23
C GLN A 146 -20.34 7.91 13.91
N ILE A 147 -19.11 8.44 13.92
CA ILE A 147 -17.90 7.63 13.75
C ILE A 147 -17.77 6.68 14.94
N LYS A 148 -17.90 5.37 14.69
CA LYS A 148 -17.73 4.33 15.72
C LYS A 148 -16.34 3.74 15.72
N TYR A 149 -15.78 3.56 14.52
CA TYR A 149 -14.50 2.91 14.32
C TYR A 149 -13.63 3.69 13.34
N VAL A 150 -12.36 3.84 13.67
CA VAL A 150 -11.29 4.34 12.81
C VAL A 150 -10.30 3.21 12.59
N VAL A 151 -10.30 2.61 11.40
CA VAL A 151 -9.32 1.62 10.98
C VAL A 151 -8.14 2.38 10.39
N VAL A 152 -6.97 2.29 11.02
CA VAL A 152 -5.75 2.90 10.50
C VAL A 152 -4.97 1.83 9.75
N ALA A 153 -4.82 2.03 8.45
CA ALA A 153 -4.22 1.06 7.56
C ALA A 153 -2.70 0.93 7.76
N VAL A 154 -2.03 2.02 8.12
CA VAL A 154 -0.57 2.08 8.22
C VAL A 154 -0.18 3.02 9.35
N ALA A 155 0.82 2.66 10.15
CA ALA A 155 1.47 3.52 11.13
C ALA A 155 2.33 4.63 10.49
N LYS A 156 1.69 5.50 9.69
CA LYS A 156 2.28 6.70 9.10
C LYS A 156 1.51 7.95 9.48
N PRO A 157 2.15 9.09 9.81
CA PRO A 157 1.44 10.28 10.27
C PRO A 157 0.41 10.87 9.30
N GLN A 158 0.61 10.75 7.99
CA GLN A 158 -0.40 11.10 6.96
C GLN A 158 -1.64 10.21 6.98
N ILE A 159 -1.57 9.07 7.68
CA ILE A 159 -2.63 8.06 7.77
C ILE A 159 -3.28 8.10 9.15
N PHE A 160 -2.49 8.08 10.23
CA PHE A 160 -3.02 8.01 11.60
C PHE A 160 -3.15 9.37 12.31
N GLY A 161 -2.53 10.44 11.80
CA GLY A 161 -2.31 11.68 12.54
C GLY A 161 -3.59 12.29 13.14
N GLY A 162 -4.72 12.19 12.43
CA GLY A 162 -6.01 12.64 12.92
C GLY A 162 -6.73 11.70 13.90
N ALA A 163 -6.28 10.45 14.05
CA ALA A 163 -7.00 9.43 14.82
C ALA A 163 -7.14 9.81 16.29
N ARG A 164 -6.13 10.48 16.87
CA ARG A 164 -6.19 10.91 18.27
C ARG A 164 -7.31 11.92 18.52
N LEU A 165 -7.50 12.88 17.61
CA LEU A 165 -8.57 13.88 17.70
C LEU A 165 -9.94 13.21 17.64
N LEU A 166 -10.12 12.25 16.72
CA LEU A 166 -11.39 11.52 16.56
C LEU A 166 -11.69 10.66 17.79
N GLN A 167 -10.67 10.00 18.35
CA GLN A 167 -10.79 9.21 19.57
C GLN A 167 -11.16 10.08 20.77
N ASP A 168 -10.47 11.19 21.01
CA ASP A 168 -10.73 12.04 22.18
C ASP A 168 -12.06 12.78 22.08
N ARG A 169 -12.41 13.29 20.88
CA ARG A 169 -13.60 14.13 20.68
C ARG A 169 -14.89 13.34 20.48
N TYR A 170 -14.85 12.30 19.63
CA TYR A 170 -16.04 11.53 19.25
C TYR A 170 -16.10 10.15 19.88
N LYS A 171 -15.09 9.79 20.70
CA LYS A 171 -15.01 8.48 21.36
C LYS A 171 -15.01 7.31 20.37
N ALA A 172 -14.53 7.56 19.16
CA ALA A 172 -14.35 6.52 18.17
C ALA A 172 -13.28 5.54 18.62
N HIS A 173 -13.54 4.24 18.43
CA HIS A 173 -12.54 3.21 18.67
C HIS A 173 -11.50 3.22 17.54
N VAL A 174 -10.22 3.08 17.89
CA VAL A 174 -9.13 3.09 16.91
C VAL A 174 -8.57 1.67 16.77
N LEU A 175 -8.50 1.17 15.54
CA LEU A 175 -8.04 -0.17 15.22
C LEU A 175 -6.74 -0.12 14.41
N LEU A 176 -5.70 -0.81 14.90
CA LEU A 176 -4.46 -1.10 14.20
C LEU A 176 -4.06 -2.55 14.46
N SER A 177 -3.18 -3.11 13.63
CA SER A 177 -2.49 -4.34 14.03
C SER A 177 -1.56 -4.09 15.21
N GLU A 178 -1.24 -5.15 15.95
CA GLU A 178 -0.29 -5.08 17.07
C GLU A 178 1.08 -4.54 16.64
N ALA A 179 1.56 -4.94 15.46
CA ALA A 179 2.85 -4.51 14.94
C ALA A 179 2.88 -3.00 14.67
N ASP A 180 1.80 -2.42 14.16
CA ASP A 180 1.73 -0.98 13.88
C ASP A 180 1.42 -0.14 15.12
N TRP A 181 0.73 -0.69 16.13
CA TRP A 181 0.70 -0.09 17.47
C TRP A 181 2.12 0.08 18.04
N ASN A 182 2.96 -0.96 17.90
CA ASN A 182 4.36 -0.90 18.36
C ASN A 182 5.20 0.12 17.56
N VAL A 183 4.91 0.32 16.27
CA VAL A 183 5.55 1.38 15.46
C VAL A 183 5.18 2.77 15.99
N ILE A 184 3.90 3.03 16.26
CA ILE A 184 3.45 4.33 16.81
C ILE A 184 4.06 4.58 18.19
N GLU A 185 4.10 3.55 19.04
CA GLU A 185 4.67 3.66 20.39
C GLU A 185 6.16 4.04 20.35
N LYS A 186 6.96 3.28 19.59
CA LYS A 186 8.43 3.43 19.54
C LYS A 186 8.90 4.55 18.61
N GLY A 187 8.08 4.96 17.66
CA GLY A 187 8.44 5.96 16.66
C GLY A 187 8.56 7.36 17.22
N ASN A 188 9.42 8.14 16.56
CA ASN A 188 9.73 9.53 16.85
C ASN A 188 8.61 10.48 16.39
N PHE A 189 7.39 10.23 16.87
CA PHE A 189 6.22 11.08 16.62
C PHE A 189 5.96 12.01 17.81
N SER A 190 5.36 13.17 17.53
CA SER A 190 4.84 14.03 18.61
C SER A 190 3.85 13.24 19.48
N PRO A 191 3.96 13.28 20.82
CA PRO A 191 3.00 12.62 21.71
C PRO A 191 1.55 13.03 21.46
N ASP A 192 1.31 14.28 21.03
CA ASP A 192 -0.03 14.83 20.85
C ASP A 192 -0.80 14.20 19.68
N ILE A 193 -0.09 13.62 18.71
CA ILE A 193 -0.71 12.95 17.55
C ILE A 193 -0.85 11.44 17.74
N LYS A 194 -0.24 10.86 18.78
CA LYS A 194 -0.32 9.41 19.04
C LYS A 194 -1.71 9.06 19.59
N PRO A 195 -2.53 8.25 18.89
CA PRO A 195 -3.77 7.73 19.45
C PRO A 195 -3.47 6.87 20.69
N LYS A 196 -4.39 6.82 21.65
CA LYS A 196 -4.32 5.82 22.73
C LYS A 196 -4.50 4.45 22.10
N LYS A 197 -3.63 3.50 22.48
CA LYS A 197 -3.80 2.08 22.13
C LYS A 197 -5.18 1.61 22.59
N ASP A 198 -5.92 1.00 21.67
CA ASP A 198 -7.31 0.62 21.87
C ASP A 198 -7.53 -0.80 21.34
N MET A 199 -7.98 -0.96 20.10
CA MET A 199 -8.29 -2.27 19.54
C MET A 199 -7.14 -2.79 18.67
N ILE A 200 -6.87 -4.09 18.82
CA ILE A 200 -5.87 -4.82 18.04
C ILE A 200 -6.57 -5.61 16.95
N VAL A 201 -6.10 -5.44 15.71
CA VAL A 201 -6.55 -6.20 14.55
C VAL A 201 -5.68 -7.44 14.38
N THR A 202 -6.32 -8.61 14.36
CA THR A 202 -5.70 -9.87 13.92
C THR A 202 -6.01 -10.17 12.47
N ASP A 203 -5.20 -11.02 11.85
CA ASP A 203 -5.37 -11.38 10.45
C ASP A 203 -6.71 -12.09 10.18
N GLY A 204 -7.45 -11.61 9.17
CA GLY A 204 -8.77 -12.13 8.81
C GLY A 204 -9.91 -11.68 9.74
N GLN A 205 -9.65 -10.78 10.69
CA GLN A 205 -10.65 -10.29 11.64
C GLN A 205 -11.78 -9.55 10.91
N LYS A 206 -13.01 -9.80 11.35
CA LYS A 206 -14.21 -9.12 10.84
C LYS A 206 -14.66 -8.04 11.82
N LEU A 207 -14.80 -6.82 11.31
CA LEU A 207 -15.49 -5.72 11.96
C LEU A 207 -16.85 -5.55 11.31
N THR A 208 -17.93 -5.87 12.02
CA THR A 208 -19.30 -5.65 11.54
C THR A 208 -19.91 -4.49 12.31
N LEU A 209 -20.48 -3.52 11.59
CA LEU A 209 -21.27 -2.43 12.16
C LEU A 209 -22.54 -2.32 11.32
N GLY A 210 -23.70 -2.54 11.95
CA GLY A 210 -24.97 -2.63 11.24
C GLY A 210 -24.93 -3.62 10.09
N ASP A 211 -25.21 -3.12 8.89
CA ASP A 211 -25.32 -3.90 7.68
C ASP A 211 -24.02 -4.02 6.85
N VAL A 212 -22.90 -3.49 7.35
CA VAL A 212 -21.59 -3.55 6.67
C VAL A 212 -20.59 -4.37 7.47
N THR A 213 -19.86 -5.24 6.78
CA THR A 213 -18.70 -5.97 7.31
C THR A 213 -17.43 -5.53 6.61
N VAL A 214 -16.39 -5.23 7.41
CA VAL A 214 -15.02 -5.00 6.98
C VAL A 214 -14.17 -6.18 7.46
N THR A 215 -13.65 -6.99 6.55
CA THR A 215 -12.66 -8.05 6.86
C THR A 215 -11.26 -7.48 6.70
N LEU A 216 -10.48 -7.47 7.77
CA LEU A 216 -9.16 -6.88 7.86
C LEU A 216 -8.07 -7.95 7.76
N TYR A 217 -7.09 -7.72 6.90
CA TYR A 217 -5.95 -8.60 6.68
C TYR A 217 -4.66 -7.89 7.04
N VAL A 218 -3.78 -8.57 7.77
CA VAL A 218 -2.45 -8.07 8.07
C VAL A 218 -1.58 -8.32 6.85
N THR A 219 -1.21 -7.25 6.17
CA THR A 219 -0.48 -7.22 4.89
C THR A 219 0.83 -6.44 4.99
N PRO A 220 1.83 -6.94 5.74
CA PRO A 220 3.09 -6.23 5.96
C PRO A 220 3.82 -5.87 4.66
N GLY A 221 4.54 -4.76 4.69
CA GLY A 221 5.42 -4.33 3.60
C GLY A 221 5.73 -2.84 3.67
N ASN A 222 4.69 -2.01 3.76
CA ASN A 222 4.86 -0.55 3.95
C ASN A 222 5.24 -0.20 5.39
N THR A 223 4.63 -0.91 6.33
CA THR A 223 5.02 -1.06 7.72
C THR A 223 4.92 -2.54 8.11
N PRO A 224 5.46 -2.98 9.25
CA PRO A 224 5.34 -4.36 9.72
C PRO A 224 3.90 -4.78 10.02
N GLY A 225 3.00 -3.83 10.20
CA GLY A 225 1.62 -4.06 10.60
C GLY A 225 0.57 -3.47 9.65
N THR A 226 0.95 -3.14 8.41
CA THR A 226 0.02 -2.62 7.40
C THR A 226 -1.24 -3.49 7.29
N LEU A 227 -2.42 -2.87 7.23
CA LEU A 227 -3.71 -3.52 7.05
C LEU A 227 -4.26 -3.26 5.65
N SER A 228 -4.85 -4.29 5.04
CA SER A 228 -5.72 -4.17 3.86
C SER A 228 -7.10 -4.73 4.20
N ALA A 229 -8.14 -4.33 3.49
CA ALA A 229 -9.51 -4.63 3.87
C ALA A 229 -10.39 -5.10 2.70
N ILE A 230 -11.31 -6.00 2.99
CA ILE A 230 -12.46 -6.33 2.14
C ILE A 230 -13.72 -5.78 2.79
N ILE A 231 -14.45 -4.94 2.08
CA ILE A 231 -15.61 -4.19 2.60
C ILE A 231 -16.84 -4.59 1.81
N SER A 232 -17.90 -5.01 2.50
CA SER A 232 -19.16 -5.39 1.86
C SER A 232 -20.36 -5.15 2.79
N PRO A 233 -21.50 -4.67 2.25
CA PRO A 233 -21.70 -4.24 0.87
C PRO A 233 -21.30 -2.78 0.62
N ILE A 234 -20.80 -2.51 -0.58
CA ILE A 234 -20.78 -1.16 -1.16
C ILE A 234 -22.02 -0.99 -2.04
N LYS A 235 -22.76 0.10 -1.87
CA LYS A 235 -24.10 0.29 -2.46
C LYS A 235 -24.06 1.28 -3.63
N ASP A 236 -24.60 0.90 -4.77
CA ASP A 236 -24.82 1.79 -5.93
C ASP A 236 -26.25 1.61 -6.46
N GLY A 237 -27.19 2.35 -5.87
CA GLY A 237 -28.62 2.14 -6.04
C GLY A 237 -29.03 0.72 -5.63
N ASN A 238 -29.54 -0.04 -6.60
CA ASN A 238 -29.94 -1.43 -6.41
C ASN A 238 -28.76 -2.41 -6.53
N GLN A 239 -27.58 -1.95 -6.94
CA GLN A 239 -26.38 -2.80 -7.06
C GLN A 239 -25.64 -2.89 -5.73
N ARG A 240 -24.94 -4.00 -5.55
CA ARG A 240 -24.09 -4.29 -4.39
C ARG A 240 -22.74 -4.75 -4.90
N HIS A 241 -21.70 -4.14 -4.36
CA HIS A 241 -20.30 -4.34 -4.74
C HIS A 241 -19.49 -4.78 -3.51
N VAL A 242 -18.30 -5.30 -3.77
CA VAL A 242 -17.31 -5.65 -2.74
C VAL A 242 -16.05 -4.84 -3.02
N ALA A 243 -15.64 -4.02 -2.06
CA ALA A 243 -14.42 -3.23 -2.18
C ALA A 243 -13.23 -3.94 -1.57
N ALA A 244 -12.11 -3.94 -2.30
CA ALA A 244 -10.79 -4.25 -1.79
C ALA A 244 -10.02 -2.95 -1.59
N PHE A 245 -9.80 -2.60 -0.33
CA PHE A 245 -8.94 -1.50 0.08
C PHE A 245 -7.52 -2.01 0.34
N TYR A 246 -6.54 -1.46 -0.37
CA TYR A 246 -5.14 -1.84 -0.24
C TYR A 246 -4.34 -0.81 0.57
N GLY A 247 -3.72 -1.26 1.67
CA GLY A 247 -3.05 -0.36 2.62
C GLY A 247 -1.61 0.04 2.25
N GLY A 248 -0.86 -0.81 1.53
CA GLY A 248 0.56 -0.59 1.26
C GLY A 248 0.87 0.38 0.11
N ARG A 249 2.04 1.02 0.12
CA ARG A 249 2.52 1.87 -0.99
C ARG A 249 3.94 1.54 -1.47
N ALA A 250 4.85 1.20 -0.58
CA ALA A 250 6.24 0.89 -0.91
C ALA A 250 6.88 -0.03 0.15
N PRO A 251 8.00 -0.73 -0.14
CA PRO A 251 8.63 -1.64 0.81
C PRO A 251 9.71 -0.91 1.64
N PHE A 252 9.30 -0.08 2.61
CA PHE A 252 10.23 0.69 3.43
C PHE A 252 10.98 -0.20 4.43
N VAL A 253 12.29 -0.04 4.53
CA VAL A 253 13.12 -0.80 5.50
C VAL A 253 13.01 -0.22 6.91
N SER A 254 12.79 1.08 7.01
CA SER A 254 12.62 1.84 8.25
C SER A 254 11.82 3.13 8.02
N GLY A 255 11.30 3.69 9.10
CA GLY A 255 10.62 4.98 9.10
C GLY A 255 10.43 5.50 10.52
N ASP A 256 10.50 6.83 10.68
CA ASP A 256 10.26 7.53 11.95
C ASP A 256 11.09 7.00 13.14
N GLY A 257 12.34 6.60 12.89
CA GLY A 257 13.25 6.05 13.91
C GLY A 257 13.02 4.58 14.25
N VAL A 258 12.11 3.89 13.56
CA VAL A 258 11.81 2.47 13.77
C VAL A 258 12.30 1.64 12.59
N GLN A 259 13.03 0.56 12.88
CA GLN A 259 13.39 -0.45 11.89
C GLN A 259 12.18 -1.35 11.62
N TYR A 260 11.76 -1.49 10.36
CA TYR A 260 10.62 -2.32 9.97
C TYR A 260 11.03 -3.71 9.53
N PHE A 261 12.06 -3.80 8.69
CA PHE A 261 12.56 -5.06 8.14
C PHE A 261 14.08 -5.10 8.24
N PRO A 262 14.71 -6.29 8.30
CA PRO A 262 16.17 -6.38 8.46
C PRO A 262 16.95 -5.79 7.27
N ASN A 263 16.39 -5.83 6.06
CA ASN A 263 16.98 -5.28 4.85
C ASN A 263 15.93 -5.09 3.74
N GLU A 264 16.35 -4.47 2.64
CA GLU A 264 15.50 -4.19 1.47
C GLU A 264 14.95 -5.47 0.82
N VAL A 265 15.75 -6.53 0.73
CA VAL A 265 15.32 -7.81 0.15
C VAL A 265 14.17 -8.42 0.96
N ALA A 266 14.25 -8.37 2.29
CA ALA A 266 13.20 -8.84 3.17
C ALA A 266 11.92 -7.99 3.03
N ALA A 267 12.06 -6.66 2.96
CA ALA A 267 10.92 -5.76 2.75
C ALA A 267 10.22 -6.01 1.41
N MET A 268 10.98 -6.13 0.32
CA MET A 268 10.46 -6.39 -1.03
C MET A 268 9.78 -7.76 -1.14
N ARG A 269 10.42 -8.81 -0.61
CA ARG A 269 9.83 -10.16 -0.59
C ARG A 269 8.51 -10.16 0.18
N THR A 270 8.52 -9.63 1.39
CA THR A 270 7.32 -9.56 2.24
C THR A 270 6.21 -8.80 1.52
N TRP A 271 6.50 -7.62 0.98
CA TRP A 271 5.48 -6.80 0.33
C TRP A 271 4.91 -7.45 -0.94
N GLY A 272 5.76 -8.06 -1.77
CA GLY A 272 5.33 -8.80 -2.95
C GLY A 272 4.45 -10.01 -2.60
N GLU A 273 4.86 -10.82 -1.63
CA GLU A 273 4.07 -11.97 -1.15
C GLU A 273 2.71 -11.54 -0.60
N GLN A 274 2.67 -10.42 0.13
CA GLN A 274 1.43 -9.88 0.66
C GLN A 274 0.52 -9.29 -0.42
N ALA A 275 1.06 -8.69 -1.49
CA ALA A 275 0.28 -8.26 -2.65
C ALA A 275 -0.39 -9.47 -3.33
N LYS A 276 0.36 -10.56 -3.54
CA LYS A 276 -0.19 -11.82 -4.07
C LYS A 276 -1.28 -12.39 -3.17
N ARG A 277 -1.05 -12.48 -1.86
CA ARG A 277 -2.03 -13.00 -0.90
C ARG A 277 -3.30 -12.14 -0.86
N PHE A 278 -3.16 -10.81 -0.88
CA PHE A 278 -4.32 -9.92 -0.86
C PHE A 278 -5.14 -9.99 -2.16
N LYS A 279 -4.48 -10.18 -3.31
CA LYS A 279 -5.14 -10.50 -4.58
C LYS A 279 -6.03 -11.73 -4.45
N GLU A 280 -5.51 -12.83 -3.91
CA GLU A 280 -6.26 -14.08 -3.74
C GLU A 280 -7.46 -13.89 -2.78
N ASN A 281 -7.28 -13.17 -1.68
CA ASN A 281 -8.37 -12.84 -0.75
C ASN A 281 -9.47 -12.00 -1.42
N ALA A 282 -9.09 -11.00 -2.22
CA ALA A 282 -10.03 -10.13 -2.91
C ALA A 282 -10.78 -10.87 -4.03
N GLU A 283 -10.09 -11.70 -4.80
CA GLU A 283 -10.70 -12.57 -5.83
C GLU A 283 -11.69 -13.55 -5.19
N LYS A 284 -11.32 -14.19 -4.07
CA LYS A 284 -12.22 -15.08 -3.33
C LYS A 284 -13.46 -14.35 -2.79
N ALA A 285 -13.33 -13.09 -2.42
CA ALA A 285 -14.44 -12.27 -1.95
C ALA A 285 -15.32 -11.71 -3.09
N GLY A 286 -14.91 -11.88 -4.35
CA GLY A 286 -15.59 -11.29 -5.50
C GLY A 286 -15.47 -9.77 -5.55
N ALA A 287 -14.34 -9.22 -5.08
CA ALA A 287 -14.10 -7.78 -5.08
C ALA A 287 -14.06 -7.21 -6.50
N ASP A 288 -14.86 -6.17 -6.74
CA ASP A 288 -14.98 -5.45 -8.00
C ASP A 288 -14.77 -3.95 -7.84
N VAL A 289 -14.47 -3.48 -6.63
CA VAL A 289 -14.08 -2.08 -6.36
C VAL A 289 -12.67 -2.06 -5.78
N PHE A 290 -11.76 -1.31 -6.42
CA PHE A 290 -10.41 -1.12 -5.90
C PHE A 290 -10.26 0.26 -5.27
N LEU A 291 -9.86 0.27 -4.00
CA LEU A 291 -9.49 1.46 -3.23
C LEU A 291 -8.05 1.27 -2.75
N ALA A 292 -7.31 2.36 -2.59
CA ALA A 292 -5.96 2.32 -2.06
C ALA A 292 -5.78 3.37 -0.96
N SER A 293 -4.83 3.15 -0.06
CA SER A 293 -4.44 4.11 0.98
C SER A 293 -3.81 5.39 0.43
N HIS A 294 -3.43 5.38 -0.85
CA HIS A 294 -2.83 6.54 -1.51
C HIS A 294 -3.43 6.85 -2.88
N VAL A 295 -3.75 8.14 -3.11
CA VAL A 295 -4.46 8.61 -4.32
C VAL A 295 -3.74 8.33 -5.63
N GLY A 296 -2.40 8.23 -5.58
CA GLY A 296 -1.57 7.96 -6.75
C GLY A 296 -1.59 6.50 -7.20
N ILE A 297 -2.02 5.57 -6.34
CA ILE A 297 -2.02 4.12 -6.65
C ILE A 297 -3.11 3.81 -7.66
N ASP A 298 -4.30 4.37 -7.50
CA ASP A 298 -5.49 4.00 -8.26
C ASP A 298 -6.14 5.18 -8.98
N LYS A 299 -5.47 6.34 -9.01
CA LYS A 299 -6.01 7.63 -9.51
C LYS A 299 -7.30 8.03 -8.78
N THR A 300 -7.34 7.84 -7.45
CA THR A 300 -8.53 8.12 -6.60
C THR A 300 -9.19 9.44 -6.96
N LEU A 301 -8.45 10.55 -7.00
CA LEU A 301 -9.03 11.88 -7.20
C LEU A 301 -9.65 12.05 -8.59
N ASP A 302 -9.04 11.47 -9.62
CA ASP A 302 -9.61 11.49 -10.99
C ASP A 302 -10.93 10.71 -11.02
N LYS A 303 -10.98 9.55 -10.36
CA LYS A 303 -12.20 8.73 -10.26
C LYS A 303 -13.28 9.39 -9.41
N VAL A 304 -12.92 10.00 -8.26
CA VAL A 304 -13.85 10.79 -7.43
C VAL A 304 -14.43 11.95 -8.24
N ASN A 305 -13.60 12.64 -9.03
CA ASN A 305 -14.08 13.70 -9.90
C ASN A 305 -15.00 13.14 -11.01
N ALA A 306 -14.64 12.03 -11.64
CA ALA A 306 -15.45 11.40 -12.70
C ALA A 306 -16.83 10.95 -12.21
N VAL A 307 -16.97 10.51 -10.96
CA VAL A 307 -18.27 10.14 -10.35
C VAL A 307 -19.27 11.31 -10.42
N LYS A 308 -18.80 12.56 -10.24
CA LYS A 308 -19.66 13.76 -10.30
C LYS A 308 -20.33 13.97 -11.65
N PHE A 309 -19.73 13.44 -12.72
CA PHE A 309 -20.22 13.54 -14.09
C PHE A 309 -20.84 12.23 -14.59
N ARG A 310 -20.99 11.22 -13.72
CA ARG A 310 -21.61 9.95 -14.07
C ARG A 310 -23.10 10.15 -14.38
N LYS A 311 -23.50 9.78 -15.58
CA LYS A 311 -24.92 9.76 -15.98
C LYS A 311 -25.67 8.63 -15.25
N PRO A 312 -26.98 8.77 -14.98
CA PRO A 312 -27.80 7.67 -14.47
C PRO A 312 -27.63 6.40 -15.31
N GLY A 313 -27.38 5.25 -14.66
CA GLY A 313 -27.13 3.97 -15.31
C GLY A 313 -25.76 3.82 -16.01
N GLY A 314 -24.91 4.86 -15.99
CA GLY A 314 -23.55 4.79 -16.51
C GLY A 314 -22.61 3.93 -15.66
N ALA A 315 -21.55 3.42 -16.28
CA ALA A 315 -20.51 2.65 -15.59
C ALA A 315 -19.92 3.45 -14.43
N HIS A 316 -19.74 2.78 -13.28
CA HIS A 316 -19.16 3.41 -12.11
C HIS A 316 -17.62 3.44 -12.23
N PRO A 317 -16.93 4.60 -12.12
CA PRO A 317 -15.48 4.71 -12.33
C PRO A 317 -14.62 3.82 -11.43
N PHE A 318 -15.12 3.45 -10.25
CA PHE A 318 -14.44 2.56 -9.31
C PHE A 318 -14.74 1.08 -9.51
N VAL A 319 -15.74 0.71 -10.33
CA VAL A 319 -16.16 -0.69 -10.50
C VAL A 319 -15.41 -1.31 -11.69
N SER A 320 -14.58 -2.30 -11.40
CA SER A 320 -13.88 -3.13 -12.38
C SER A 320 -13.55 -4.50 -11.77
N LYS A 321 -13.97 -5.57 -12.46
CA LYS A 321 -13.71 -6.96 -12.07
C LYS A 321 -12.22 -7.33 -12.11
N THR A 322 -11.41 -6.57 -12.84
CA THR A 322 -9.99 -6.87 -13.07
C THR A 322 -9.07 -5.92 -12.31
N ALA A 323 -9.53 -4.73 -11.91
CA ALA A 323 -8.71 -3.68 -11.32
C ALA A 323 -7.93 -4.14 -10.09
N VAL A 324 -8.59 -4.83 -9.16
CA VAL A 324 -7.94 -5.34 -7.94
C VAL A 324 -6.82 -6.33 -8.29
N SER A 325 -7.13 -7.32 -9.13
CA SER A 325 -6.20 -8.35 -9.55
C SER A 325 -4.99 -7.77 -10.28
N ARG A 326 -5.24 -6.83 -11.20
CA ARG A 326 -4.21 -6.14 -11.98
C ARG A 326 -3.31 -5.27 -11.11
N ALA A 327 -3.87 -4.44 -10.22
CA ALA A 327 -3.08 -3.59 -9.33
C ALA A 327 -2.11 -4.40 -8.47
N GLN A 328 -2.60 -5.50 -7.87
CA GLN A 328 -1.76 -6.39 -7.07
C GLN A 328 -0.72 -7.15 -7.92
N THR A 329 -1.08 -7.51 -9.16
CA THR A 329 -0.13 -8.13 -10.11
C THR A 329 1.02 -7.17 -10.42
N VAL A 330 0.75 -5.88 -10.68
CA VAL A 330 1.82 -4.89 -10.91
C VAL A 330 2.80 -4.85 -9.73
N ILE A 331 2.29 -4.79 -8.50
CA ILE A 331 3.12 -4.75 -7.28
C ILE A 331 3.95 -6.02 -7.16
N TYR A 332 3.30 -7.19 -7.24
CA TYR A 332 3.97 -8.48 -7.12
C TYR A 332 5.09 -8.63 -8.15
N GLU A 333 4.77 -8.41 -9.42
CA GLU A 333 5.71 -8.57 -10.53
C GLU A 333 6.87 -7.56 -10.43
N CYS A 334 6.61 -6.30 -10.07
CA CYS A 334 7.70 -5.35 -9.82
C CYS A 334 8.60 -5.79 -8.66
N MET A 335 8.05 -6.35 -7.57
CA MET A 335 8.87 -6.88 -6.49
C MET A 335 9.71 -8.08 -6.92
N GLN A 336 9.15 -8.99 -7.73
CA GLN A 336 9.93 -10.11 -8.28
C GLN A 336 11.05 -9.62 -9.20
N ALA A 337 10.81 -8.61 -10.04
CA ALA A 337 11.85 -8.00 -10.86
C ALA A 337 13.00 -7.41 -10.01
N GLN A 338 12.66 -6.65 -8.97
CA GLN A 338 13.63 -6.09 -8.04
C GLN A 338 14.47 -7.16 -7.33
N LEU A 339 13.85 -8.27 -6.95
CA LEU A 339 14.53 -9.41 -6.30
C LEU A 339 15.45 -10.15 -7.28
N ALA A 340 15.02 -10.35 -8.53
CA ALA A 340 15.82 -10.99 -9.57
C ALA A 340 17.09 -10.19 -9.91
N TRP A 341 16.98 -8.86 -10.05
CA TRP A 341 18.18 -8.03 -10.27
C TRP A 341 19.17 -8.09 -9.10
N ARG A 342 18.67 -8.11 -7.87
CA ARG A 342 19.54 -8.15 -6.67
C ARG A 342 20.23 -9.49 -6.48
N SER A 343 19.58 -10.61 -6.79
CA SER A 343 20.20 -11.93 -6.69
C SER A 343 21.37 -12.10 -7.67
N GLY A 344 21.24 -11.55 -8.89
CA GLY A 344 22.34 -11.49 -9.86
C GLY A 344 23.52 -10.65 -9.38
N ASN A 345 23.25 -9.49 -8.76
CA ASN A 345 24.30 -8.57 -8.28
C ASN A 345 25.04 -9.07 -7.03
N SER A 346 24.38 -9.80 -6.13
CA SER A 346 25.03 -10.39 -4.94
C SER A 346 26.04 -11.51 -5.28
N SER A 347 26.09 -11.98 -6.53
CA SER A 347 27.08 -12.98 -6.97
C SER A 347 28.38 -12.36 -7.52
N ASN A 348 28.50 -11.02 -7.51
CA ASN A 348 29.64 -10.26 -8.03
C ASN A 348 30.53 -9.59 -6.96
N ASN A 349 30.17 -9.65 -5.67
CA ASN A 349 30.99 -9.21 -4.53
C ASN A 349 31.50 -10.40 -3.72
#